data_AF-A0A7T7HHW0-F1
#
_entry.id   AF-A0A7T7HHW0-F1
#
_cell.length_a   1.000
_cell.length_b   1.000
_cell.length_c   1.000
_cell.angle_alpha   90.00
_cell.angle_beta   90.00
_cell.angle_gamma   90.00
#
_symmetry.space_group_name_H-M   'P 1'
#
loop_
_entity.id
_entity.type
_entity.pdbx_description
1 polymer ?
#
loop_
_entity_poly.entity_id
_entity_poly.type
_entity_poly.pdbx_seq_one_letter_code
_entity_poly.pdbx_strand_id
1 'polypeptide(L)' 'MAGYLRELKRLLTEAGCEYIRPGKGDHEIWRSPITNRHFTVDSGTKSRHTANETLKQAGLPKAF' A
#
# COMPACT_ATOMS: atom_id res chain seq x y z
N MET A 1 5.80 4.02 -18.31
CA MET A 1 5.24 4.72 -17.13
C MET A 1 5.77 4.06 -15.87
N ALA A 2 6.60 4.75 -15.10
CA ALA A 2 7.02 4.28 -13.78
C ALA A 2 5.82 4.39 -12.83
N GLY A 3 5.24 3.26 -12.41
CA GLY A 3 4.13 3.25 -11.47
C GLY A 3 4.58 3.60 -10.05
N TYR A 4 3.71 4.26 -9.29
CA TYR A 4 3.96 4.58 -7.87
C TYR A 4 4.04 3.33 -6.98
N LEU A 5 3.63 2.16 -7.50
CA LEU A 5 3.63 0.90 -6.78
C LEU A 5 4.98 0.54 -6.16
N ARG A 6 6.09 0.70 -6.90
CA ARG A 6 7.42 0.30 -6.41
C ARG A 6 7.81 1.09 -5.17
N GLU A 7 7.62 2.40 -5.21
CA GLU A 7 7.94 3.29 -4.10
C GLU A 7 6.94 3.14 -2.96
N LEU A 8 5.66 2.96 -3.27
CA LEU A 8 4.62 2.65 -2.27
C LEU A 8 4.96 1.37 -1.50
N LYS A 9 5.26 0.27 -2.19
CA LYS A 9 5.66 -0.99 -1.55
C LYS A 9 6.90 -0.82 -0.70
N ARG A 10 7.89 -0.05 -1.17
CA ARG A 10 9.09 0.26 -0.39
C ARG A 10 8.73 0.96 0.93
N LEU A 11 7.93 2.02 0.88
CA LEU A 11 7.49 2.75 2.08
C LEU A 11 6.69 1.86 3.03
N LEU A 12 5.81 1.00 2.49
CA LEU A 12 5.05 0.04 3.29
C LEU A 12 5.95 -0.98 3.99
N THR A 13 6.92 -1.57 3.29
CA THR A 13 7.89 -2.51 3.88
C THR A 13 8.79 -1.82 4.90
N GLU A 14 9.27 -0.60 4.62
CA GLU A 14 10.08 0.20 5.57
C GLU A 14 9.29 0.52 6.84
N ALA A 15 7.98 0.70 6.74
CA ALA A 15 7.06 0.86 7.87
C ALA A 15 6.72 -0.46 8.60
N GLY A 16 7.27 -1.59 8.16
CA GLY A 16 6.98 -2.91 8.71
C GLY A 16 5.63 -3.50 8.30
N CYS A 17 4.97 -2.93 7.28
CA CYS A 17 3.75 -3.54 6.73
C CYS A 17 4.09 -4.82 5.98
N GLU A 18 3.25 -5.84 6.17
CA GLU A 18 3.48 -7.17 5.62
C GLU A 18 2.42 -7.53 4.59
N TYR A 19 2.85 -8.11 3.49
CA TYR A 19 1.94 -8.72 2.52
C TYR A 19 1.37 -10.01 3.11
N ILE A 20 0.04 -10.13 3.11
CA ILE A 20 -0.66 -11.28 3.69
C ILE A 20 -1.11 -12.25 2.61
N ARG A 21 -1.82 -11.76 1.59
CA ARG A 21 -2.40 -12.61 0.54
C ARG A 21 -2.86 -11.78 -0.66
N PRO A 22 -3.07 -12.41 -1.84
CA PRO A 22 -3.74 -11.73 -2.93
C PRO A 22 -5.23 -11.57 -2.61
N GLY A 23 -5.79 -10.43 -3.02
CA GLY A 23 -7.22 -10.13 -3.02
C GLY A 23 -7.88 -10.59 -4.33
N LYS A 24 -9.04 -10.00 -4.64
CA LYS A 24 -9.75 -10.25 -5.91
C LYS A 24 -9.10 -9.44 -7.03
N GLY A 25 -8.68 -10.10 -8.11
CA GLY A 25 -8.03 -9.46 -9.25
C GLY A 25 -6.62 -9.00 -8.92
N ASP A 26 -6.27 -7.77 -9.30
CA ASP A 26 -4.92 -7.20 -9.15
C ASP A 26 -4.70 -6.53 -7.78
N HIS A 27 -5.53 -6.85 -6.81
CA HIS A 27 -5.45 -6.29 -5.46
C HIS A 27 -4.63 -7.19 -4.54
N GLU A 28 -3.82 -6.60 -3.68
CA GLU A 28 -3.03 -7.28 -2.66
C GLU A 28 -3.55 -6.89 -1.27
N ILE A 29 -3.64 -7.84 -0.34
CA ILE A 29 -4.00 -7.55 1.04
C ILE A 29 -2.73 -7.50 1.88
N TRP A 30 -2.54 -6.36 2.55
CA TRP A 30 -1.42 -6.07 3.42
C TRP A 30 -1.92 -5.82 4.84
N ARG A 31 -1.04 -6.02 5.82
CA ARG A 31 -1.28 -5.73 7.23
C ARG A 31 -0.34 -4.64 7.69
N SER A 32 -0.89 -3.62 8.35
CA SER A 32 -0.08 -2.59 9.01
C SER A 32 0.11 -2.96 10.48
N PRO A 33 1.35 -3.01 10.99
CA PRO A 33 1.60 -3.14 12.43
C PRO A 33 1.25 -1.84 13.18
N ILE A 34 1.24 -0.68 12.49
CA ILE A 34 0.99 0.64 13.08
C ILE A 34 -0.49 0.79 13.46
N THR A 35 -1.39 0.43 12.54
CA THR A 35 -2.84 0.52 12.77
C THR A 35 -3.46 -0.80 13.21
N ASN A 36 -2.67 -1.89 13.20
CA ASN A 36 -3.10 -3.27 13.43
C ASN A 36 -4.31 -3.68 12.57
N ARG A 37 -4.35 -3.18 11.33
CA ARG A 37 -5.46 -3.41 10.38
C ARG A 37 -4.94 -3.97 9.06
N HIS A 38 -5.81 -4.73 8.42
CA HIS A 38 -5.62 -5.15 7.04
C HIS A 38 -6.12 -4.08 6.09
N PHE A 39 -5.36 -3.79 5.04
CA PHE A 39 -5.70 -2.85 3.99
C PHE A 39 -5.38 -3.44 2.63
N THR A 40 -5.93 -2.83 1.58
CA THR A 40 -5.77 -3.33 0.21
C THR A 40 -4.84 -2.39 -0.56
N VAL A 41 -3.86 -2.96 -1.25
CA VAL A 41 -2.94 -2.27 -2.14
C VAL A 41 -3.31 -2.64 -3.56
N ASP A 42 -3.60 -1.65 -4.39
CA ASP A 42 -3.84 -1.86 -5.82
C ASP A 42 -2.49 -1.98 -6.55
N SER A 43 -2.18 -3.16 -7.09
CA SER A 43 -0.94 -3.38 -7.85
C SER A 43 -0.92 -2.61 -9.18
N GLY A 44 -2.08 -2.15 -9.65
CA GLY A 44 -2.25 -1.26 -10.79
C GLY A 44 -2.11 0.23 -10.47
N THR A 45 -1.66 0.62 -9.26
CA THR A 45 -1.61 2.03 -8.83
C THR A 45 -0.77 2.91 -9.76
N LYS A 46 -1.44 3.54 -10.73
CA LYS A 46 -0.91 4.56 -11.64
C LYS A 46 -1.20 5.99 -11.14
N SER A 47 -2.02 6.12 -10.10
CA SER A 47 -2.42 7.40 -9.53
C SER A 47 -1.80 7.66 -8.17
N ARG A 48 -1.23 8.84 -8.04
CA ARG A 48 -0.73 9.48 -6.80
C ARG A 48 -1.77 9.47 -5.68
N HIS A 49 -3.04 9.70 -6.03
CA HIS A 49 -4.14 9.74 -5.07
C HIS A 49 -4.37 8.36 -4.43
N THR A 50 -4.39 7.30 -5.23
CA THR A 50 -4.57 5.92 -4.73
C THR A 50 -3.40 5.49 -3.86
N ALA A 51 -2.16 5.85 -4.23
CA ALA A 51 -0.98 5.57 -3.41
C ALA A 51 -1.06 6.25 -2.03
N ASN A 52 -1.45 7.52 -1.99
CA ASN A 52 -1.60 8.26 -0.75
C ASN A 52 -2.74 7.75 0.14
N GLU A 53 -3.87 7.34 -0.45
CA GLU A 53 -4.96 6.74 0.34
C GLU A 53 -4.51 5.38 0.92
N THR A 54 -3.69 4.62 0.20
CA THR A 54 -3.09 3.38 0.72
C THR A 54 -2.19 3.65 1.92
N LEU A 55 -1.29 4.66 1.82
CA LEU A 55 -0.45 5.07 2.94
C LEU A 55 -1.29 5.51 4.15
N LYS A 56 -2.33 6.29 3.92
CA LYS A 56 -3.26 6.71 4.97
C LYS A 56 -3.97 5.52 5.65
N GLN A 57 -4.39 4.51 4.89
CA GLN A 57 -4.95 3.26 5.45
C GLN A 57 -3.93 2.47 6.28
N ALA A 58 -2.66 2.48 5.86
CA ALA A 58 -1.56 1.89 6.61
C ALA A 58 -1.18 2.71 7.88
N GLY A 59 -1.72 3.93 8.05
CA GLY A 59 -1.38 4.83 9.15
C GLY A 59 -0.13 5.68 8.90
N LEU A 60 0.29 5.80 7.64
CA LEU A 60 1.46 6.56 7.22
C LEU A 60 1.07 7.92 6.65
N PRO A 61 1.96 8.93 6.74
CA PRO A 61 1.76 10.21 6.08
C PRO A 61 1.75 10.05 4.55
N LYS A 62 1.15 11.01 3.85
CA LYS A 62 1.21 11.08 2.38
C LYS A 62 2.66 11.30 1.93
N ALA A 63 3.08 10.56 0.91
CA ALA A 63 4.44 10.64 0.36
C ALA A 63 4.47 11.03 -1.13
N PHE A 64 3.31 11.09 -1.79
CA PHE A 64 3.18 11.34 -3.22
C PHE A 64 2.35 12.59 -3.54
#